data_AF-A0A6P1U6C7-F1
#
_entry.id   AF-A0A6P1U6C7-F1
#
_cell.length_a   1.000
_cell.length_b   1.000
_cell.length_c   1.000
_cell.angle_alpha   90.00
_cell.angle_beta   90.00
_cell.angle_gamma   90.00
#
_symmetry.space_group_name_H-M   'P 1'
#
loop_
_entity.id
_entity.type
_entity.pdbx_description
1 polymer ?
#
loop_
_entity_poly.entity_id
_entity_poly.type
_entity_poly.pdbx_seq_one_letter_code
_entity_poly.pdbx_strand_id
1 'polypeptide(L)'
;MRWFSRHSRAAIPTQSVDPTSTDDAAPAPAVFRQHPVLIQRSALDGLPLPSEHWHAFDHWDDLCAHATQTPHASVLLLLTHAAGAEPLAAQLHALQYRCKGRLKIILRISATIGEFQRRLLSSCGAALLLPQALPLPQICELLAVTTAQTWQIHLPDEDFATLLHRLRPPPYCGRVEPNVFRAAVAQIFSRADAAAHTCLRLRPRGVLTAEHCLQQMRFERQGVFACATTRDVYLFLFDRTPDLTTACLLGLCRLPWQDLFVDCRQISHLQDLPPRLFRRPSASDADSAASVPPHCAKAPRQPPDRPPLRPLRYNHTP
;
A
#
# COMPACT_ATOMS: atom_id res chain seq x y z
N MET A 1 -49.49 40.30 38.43
CA MET A 1 -49.50 41.72 38.01
C MET A 1 -50.15 41.82 36.63
N ARG A 2 -51.14 42.70 36.50
CA ARG A 2 -51.99 42.91 35.33
C ARG A 2 -51.37 43.94 34.36
N TRP A 3 -51.61 43.70 33.06
CA TRP A 3 -52.14 44.64 32.05
C TRP A 3 -51.30 45.73 31.35
N PHE A 4 -51.73 45.92 30.09
CA PHE A 4 -51.61 47.00 29.08
C PHE A 4 -50.33 47.10 28.21
N SER A 5 -50.29 46.87 26.88
CA SER A 5 -51.07 47.23 25.66
C SER A 5 -50.68 48.56 24.98
N ARG A 6 -50.47 48.46 23.65
CA ARG A 6 -50.94 49.34 22.53
C ARG A 6 -50.00 50.30 21.76
N HIS A 7 -50.03 50.05 20.43
CA HIS A 7 -50.08 50.95 19.25
C HIS A 7 -48.72 51.46 18.72
N SER A 8 -48.45 51.54 17.41
CA SER A 8 -49.33 51.95 16.31
C SER A 8 -48.88 51.44 14.92
N ARG A 9 -49.84 51.37 13.99
CA ARG A 9 -49.71 51.16 12.53
C ARG A 9 -49.43 52.49 11.81
N ALA A 10 -48.64 52.47 10.74
CA ALA A 10 -48.76 53.35 9.56
C ALA A 10 -48.10 52.59 8.39
N ALA A 11 -48.88 52.08 7.43
CA ALA A 11 -49.40 52.73 6.22
C ALA A 11 -48.43 52.59 5.02
N ILE A 12 -48.98 51.97 3.98
CA ILE A 12 -48.40 51.51 2.70
C ILE A 12 -48.12 52.73 1.78
N PRO A 13 -47.25 52.59 0.76
CA PRO A 13 -47.78 52.82 -0.59
C PRO A 13 -47.49 51.67 -1.55
N THR A 14 -48.56 51.31 -2.24
CA THR A 14 -48.67 50.39 -3.36
C THR A 14 -48.15 51.11 -4.60
N GLN A 15 -47.17 50.54 -5.30
CA GLN A 15 -47.00 50.78 -6.73
C GLN A 15 -47.02 49.44 -7.45
N SER A 16 -48.15 49.22 -8.13
CA SER A 16 -48.31 48.30 -9.25
C SER A 16 -47.60 48.89 -10.46
N VAL A 17 -46.97 48.06 -11.30
CA VAL A 17 -47.21 47.99 -12.76
C VAL A 17 -46.36 46.86 -13.38
N ASP A 18 -47.11 45.99 -14.07
CA ASP A 18 -46.83 45.03 -15.15
C ASP A 18 -46.14 43.66 -14.94
N PRO A 19 -46.83 42.57 -15.35
CA PRO A 19 -46.27 41.23 -15.49
C PRO A 19 -45.79 41.02 -16.93
N THR A 20 -44.48 40.88 -17.14
CA THR A 20 -43.97 40.33 -18.39
C THR A 20 -42.64 39.64 -18.14
N SER A 21 -42.72 38.36 -17.82
CA SER A 21 -41.77 37.32 -18.22
C SER A 21 -42.02 36.08 -17.39
N THR A 22 -42.85 35.18 -17.91
CA THR A 22 -42.80 33.78 -17.56
C THR A 22 -41.44 33.24 -18.01
N ASP A 23 -40.48 33.24 -17.11
CA ASP A 23 -39.32 32.35 -17.17
C ASP A 23 -39.02 31.89 -15.74
N ASP A 24 -39.97 31.13 -15.19
CA ASP A 24 -39.73 30.33 -13.99
C ASP A 24 -39.01 29.05 -14.42
N ALA A 25 -37.83 29.22 -15.01
CA ALA A 25 -36.84 28.16 -15.11
C ALA A 25 -36.26 27.98 -13.71
N ALA A 26 -36.87 27.07 -12.96
CA ALA A 26 -36.30 26.50 -11.75
C ALA A 26 -34.78 26.29 -11.94
N PRO A 27 -33.94 26.67 -10.97
CA PRO A 27 -32.50 26.46 -11.11
C PRO A 27 -32.28 24.96 -11.33
N ALA A 28 -31.70 24.63 -12.49
CA ALA A 28 -31.35 23.25 -12.82
C ALA A 28 -30.66 22.61 -11.62
N PRO A 29 -30.99 21.36 -11.26
CA PRO A 29 -30.42 20.69 -10.10
C PRO A 29 -28.90 20.75 -10.24
N ALA A 30 -28.22 21.17 -9.16
CA ALA A 30 -26.78 21.38 -9.08
C ALA A 30 -26.03 20.38 -9.96
N VAL A 31 -25.61 20.86 -11.13
CA VAL A 31 -24.89 20.09 -12.14
C VAL A 31 -23.71 19.45 -11.41
N PHE A 32 -23.68 18.12 -11.35
CA PHE A 32 -22.49 17.37 -10.95
C PHE A 32 -21.33 18.02 -11.69
N ARG A 33 -20.42 18.71 -10.99
CA ARG A 33 -19.20 19.20 -11.61
C ARG A 33 -18.49 17.96 -12.14
N GLN A 34 -18.65 17.68 -13.42
CA GLN A 34 -18.01 16.55 -14.07
C GLN A 34 -16.53 16.91 -14.15
N HIS A 35 -15.78 16.49 -13.13
CA HIS A 35 -14.35 16.75 -13.08
C HIS A 35 -13.71 15.98 -14.24
N PRO A 36 -12.81 16.61 -15.00
CA PRO A 36 -12.20 15.98 -16.16
C PRO A 36 -11.44 14.72 -15.74
N VAL A 37 -11.65 13.66 -16.51
CA VAL A 37 -10.98 12.37 -16.32
C VAL A 37 -9.95 12.20 -17.43
N LEU A 38 -8.68 12.19 -17.05
CA LEU A 38 -7.56 11.98 -17.96
C LEU A 38 -7.18 10.49 -17.89
N ILE A 39 -7.27 9.79 -19.01
CA ILE A 39 -7.03 8.36 -19.06
C ILE A 39 -5.92 8.04 -20.07
N GLN A 40 -5.01 7.14 -19.70
CA GLN A 40 -4.11 6.56 -20.70
C GLN A 40 -4.89 5.54 -21.54
N ARG A 41 -4.79 5.58 -22.87
CA ARG A 41 -5.59 4.74 -23.78
C ARG A 41 -5.47 3.24 -23.48
N SER A 42 -4.31 2.79 -23.00
CA SER A 42 -4.08 1.41 -22.55
C SER A 42 -5.01 0.99 -21.41
N ALA A 43 -5.49 1.92 -20.59
CA ALA A 43 -6.43 1.67 -19.50
C ALA A 43 -7.91 1.59 -19.95
N LEU A 44 -8.23 1.81 -21.23
CA LEU A 44 -9.60 1.64 -21.76
C LEU A 44 -9.88 0.23 -22.26
N ASP A 45 -8.86 -0.63 -22.41
CA ASP A 45 -9.01 -2.00 -22.96
C ASP A 45 -9.80 -2.04 -24.30
N GLY A 46 -9.68 -0.99 -25.12
CA GLY A 46 -10.39 -0.86 -26.41
C GLY A 46 -11.83 -0.36 -26.33
N LEU A 47 -12.33 -0.02 -25.13
CA LEU A 47 -13.66 0.55 -24.95
C LEU A 47 -13.72 2.02 -25.38
N PRO A 48 -14.88 2.49 -25.87
CA PRO A 48 -15.08 3.91 -26.16
C PRO A 48 -15.07 4.74 -24.86
N LEU A 49 -14.83 6.04 -25.01
CA LEU A 49 -14.90 6.98 -23.90
C LEU A 49 -16.34 7.08 -23.38
N PRO A 50 -16.56 7.05 -22.06
CA PRO A 50 -17.91 7.01 -21.50
C PRO A 50 -18.64 8.35 -21.56
N SER A 51 -17.93 9.48 -21.61
CA SER A 51 -18.51 10.82 -21.77
C SER A 51 -17.50 11.84 -22.31
N GLU A 52 -17.97 13.04 -22.64
CA GLU A 52 -17.16 14.15 -23.18
C GLU A 52 -16.11 14.69 -22.21
N HIS A 53 -16.27 14.44 -20.90
CA HIS A 53 -15.33 14.86 -19.86
C HIS A 53 -14.13 13.91 -19.70
N TRP A 54 -14.10 12.84 -20.49
CA TRP A 54 -12.99 11.90 -20.52
C TRP A 54 -12.07 12.20 -21.69
N HIS A 55 -10.79 12.35 -21.40
CA HIS A 55 -9.76 12.62 -22.40
C HIS A 55 -8.76 11.47 -22.40
N ALA A 56 -8.65 10.78 -23.54
CA ALA A 56 -7.69 9.70 -23.73
C ALA A 56 -6.37 10.21 -24.30
N PHE A 57 -5.26 9.76 -23.73
CA PHE A 57 -3.91 10.08 -24.18
C PHE A 57 -3.15 8.81 -24.54
N ASP A 58 -2.39 8.86 -25.62
CA ASP A 58 -1.52 7.76 -26.06
C ASP A 58 -0.16 7.83 -25.35
N HIS A 59 0.34 9.04 -25.10
CA HIS A 59 1.64 9.28 -24.49
C HIS A 59 1.54 9.89 -23.08
N TRP A 60 2.47 9.51 -22.22
CA TRP A 60 2.57 10.00 -20.84
C TRP A 60 2.80 11.53 -20.78
N ASP A 61 3.59 12.07 -21.70
CA ASP A 61 3.96 13.49 -21.71
C ASP A 61 2.75 14.38 -22.01
N ASP A 62 1.90 14.00 -22.95
CA ASP A 62 0.66 14.71 -23.28
C ASP A 62 -0.32 14.71 -22.09
N LEU A 63 -0.46 13.54 -21.45
CA LEU A 63 -1.27 13.39 -20.25
C LEU A 63 -0.74 14.31 -19.14
N CYS A 64 0.57 14.36 -18.93
CA CYS A 64 1.21 15.20 -17.92
C CYS A 64 1.02 16.70 -18.20
N ALA A 65 1.16 17.12 -19.45
CA ALA A 65 0.94 18.51 -19.87
C ALA A 65 -0.50 18.94 -19.54
N HIS A 66 -1.48 18.12 -19.93
CA HIS A 66 -2.88 18.39 -19.65
C HIS A 66 -3.20 18.35 -18.15
N ALA A 67 -2.69 17.35 -17.42
CA ALA A 67 -2.90 17.22 -15.97
C ALA A 67 -2.36 18.41 -15.18
N THR A 68 -1.29 19.05 -15.67
CA THR A 68 -0.73 20.26 -15.02
C THR A 68 -1.61 21.49 -15.22
N GLN A 69 -2.31 21.56 -16.35
CA GLN A 69 -3.23 22.66 -16.69
C GLN A 69 -4.62 22.48 -16.07
N THR A 70 -4.93 21.26 -15.62
CA THR A 70 -6.27 20.90 -15.13
C THR A 70 -6.20 20.47 -13.66
N PRO A 71 -6.20 21.43 -12.71
CA PRO A 71 -6.19 21.09 -11.29
C PRO A 71 -7.47 20.30 -10.93
N HIS A 72 -7.35 19.36 -9.98
CA HIS A 72 -8.46 18.50 -9.53
C HIS A 72 -9.00 17.51 -10.58
N ALA A 73 -8.28 17.31 -11.69
CA ALA A 73 -8.57 16.21 -12.60
C ALA A 73 -8.35 14.85 -11.93
N SER A 74 -9.15 13.87 -12.35
CA SER A 74 -8.90 12.46 -12.02
C SER A 74 -8.05 11.83 -13.11
N VAL A 75 -6.95 11.20 -12.75
CA VAL A 75 -6.03 10.55 -13.67
C VAL A 75 -6.18 9.04 -13.52
N LEU A 76 -6.52 8.32 -14.59
CA LEU A 76 -6.69 6.87 -14.60
C LEU A 76 -5.61 6.20 -15.46
N LEU A 77 -4.80 5.37 -14.84
CA LEU A 77 -3.68 4.68 -15.49
C LEU A 77 -3.77 3.17 -15.30
N LEU A 78 -3.02 2.43 -16.11
CA LEU A 78 -2.90 0.98 -16.05
C LEU A 78 -1.44 0.58 -15.78
N LEU A 79 -1.25 -0.30 -14.79
CA LEU A 79 0.04 -0.91 -14.49
C LEU A 79 -0.10 -2.45 -14.51
N THR A 80 0.46 -3.05 -15.56
CA THR A 80 0.36 -4.50 -15.79
C THR A 80 1.51 -5.31 -15.19
N HIS A 81 2.69 -4.71 -15.05
CA HIS A 81 3.92 -5.41 -14.65
C HIS A 81 4.62 -4.73 -13.47
N ALA A 82 5.12 -5.54 -12.53
CA ALA A 82 5.82 -5.05 -11.34
C ALA A 82 7.10 -4.25 -11.68
N ALA A 83 7.78 -4.57 -12.79
CA ALA A 83 8.96 -3.84 -13.26
C ALA A 83 8.65 -2.38 -13.62
N GLY A 84 7.42 -2.08 -14.05
CA GLY A 84 6.99 -0.72 -14.36
C GLY A 84 6.59 0.11 -13.14
N ALA A 85 6.52 -0.49 -11.95
CA ALA A 85 6.00 0.19 -10.76
C ALA A 85 6.95 1.30 -10.26
N GLU A 86 8.26 1.05 -10.17
CA GLU A 86 9.22 2.05 -9.70
C GLU A 86 9.32 3.25 -10.68
N PRO A 87 9.48 3.06 -12.01
CA PRO A 87 9.48 4.16 -12.97
C PRO A 87 8.19 4.98 -12.94
N LEU A 88 7.03 4.30 -12.88
CA LEU A 88 5.74 4.97 -12.77
C LEU A 88 5.64 5.76 -11.47
N ALA A 89 6.06 5.18 -10.33
CA ALA A 89 6.05 5.87 -9.05
C ALA A 89 6.88 7.17 -9.08
N ALA A 90 8.06 7.14 -9.71
CA ALA A 90 8.88 8.34 -9.89
C ALA A 90 8.16 9.43 -10.71
N GLN A 91 7.50 9.02 -11.80
CA GLN A 91 6.72 9.91 -12.66
C GLN A 91 5.50 10.49 -11.92
N LEU A 92 4.78 9.67 -11.17
CA LEU A 92 3.64 10.09 -10.35
C LEU A 92 4.06 11.08 -9.27
N HIS A 93 5.16 10.81 -8.58
CA HIS A 93 5.72 11.69 -7.57
C HIS A 93 6.04 13.08 -8.15
N ALA A 94 6.73 13.12 -9.30
CA ALA A 94 7.04 14.37 -10.00
C ALA A 94 5.78 15.12 -10.45
N LEU A 95 4.79 14.40 -11.00
CA LEU A 95 3.52 14.98 -11.43
C LEU A 95 2.74 15.57 -10.25
N GLN A 96 2.62 14.81 -9.14
CA GLN A 96 1.94 15.28 -7.94
C GLN A 96 2.65 16.48 -7.31
N TYR A 97 3.98 16.51 -7.31
CA TYR A 97 4.73 17.65 -6.83
C TYR A 97 4.44 18.91 -7.67
N ARG A 98 4.46 18.80 -9.00
CA ARG A 98 4.10 19.89 -9.94
C ARG A 98 2.67 20.38 -9.73
N CYS A 99 1.74 19.46 -9.49
CA CYS A 99 0.32 19.74 -9.27
C CYS A 99 -0.05 20.01 -7.80
N LYS A 100 0.93 20.10 -6.89
CA LYS A 100 0.76 20.36 -5.45
C LYS A 100 -0.22 19.39 -4.77
N GLY A 101 -0.20 18.12 -5.15
CA GLY A 101 -1.02 17.07 -4.56
C GLY A 101 -2.52 17.14 -4.89
N ARG A 102 -2.93 17.98 -5.86
CA ARG A 102 -4.34 18.22 -6.22
C ARG A 102 -4.91 17.23 -7.23
N LEU A 103 -4.08 16.36 -7.79
CA LEU A 103 -4.55 15.35 -8.73
C LEU A 103 -5.01 14.11 -7.99
N LYS A 104 -6.12 13.55 -8.46
CA LYS A 104 -6.62 12.28 -7.96
C LYS A 104 -6.19 11.17 -8.88
N ILE A 105 -5.17 10.43 -8.48
CA ILE A 105 -4.55 9.41 -9.33
C ILE A 105 -5.10 8.03 -8.97
N ILE A 106 -5.67 7.35 -9.95
CA ILE A 106 -6.24 6.01 -9.82
C ILE A 106 -5.45 5.07 -10.72
N LEU A 107 -4.99 3.97 -10.15
CA LEU A 107 -4.21 2.97 -10.88
C LEU A 107 -4.98 1.66 -10.94
N ARG A 108 -5.20 1.15 -12.15
CA ARG A 108 -5.58 -0.24 -12.38
C ARG A 108 -4.31 -1.10 -12.31
N ILE A 109 -4.24 -2.02 -11.37
CA ILE A 109 -3.03 -2.81 -11.11
C ILE A 109 -3.27 -4.30 -11.28
N SER A 110 -2.31 -4.98 -11.90
CA SER A 110 -2.31 -6.44 -11.99
C SER A 110 -2.22 -7.11 -10.61
N ALA A 111 -2.74 -8.34 -10.49
CA ALA A 111 -2.58 -9.16 -9.29
C ALA A 111 -1.11 -9.50 -8.99
N THR A 112 -0.22 -9.39 -9.98
CA THR A 112 1.23 -9.61 -9.83
C THR A 112 1.96 -8.48 -9.10
N ILE A 113 1.32 -7.32 -8.93
CA ILE A 113 1.91 -6.18 -8.22
C ILE A 113 1.96 -6.49 -6.72
N GLY A 114 3.17 -6.63 -6.20
CA GLY A 114 3.43 -6.92 -4.79
C GLY A 114 3.15 -5.76 -3.86
N GLU A 115 3.16 -6.05 -2.56
CA GLU A 115 2.80 -5.09 -1.50
C GLU A 115 3.75 -3.88 -1.47
N PHE A 116 5.05 -4.11 -1.66
CA PHE A 116 6.04 -3.02 -1.72
C PHE A 116 5.71 -2.02 -2.84
N GLN A 117 5.41 -2.52 -4.04
CA GLN A 117 5.05 -1.67 -5.18
C GLN A 117 3.74 -0.92 -4.92
N ARG A 118 2.71 -1.59 -4.35
CA ARG A 118 1.44 -0.95 -3.98
C ARG A 118 1.68 0.21 -3.02
N ARG A 119 2.45 -0.03 -1.96
CA ARG A 119 2.79 1.00 -0.98
C ARG A 119 3.58 2.15 -1.60
N LEU A 120 4.58 1.83 -2.42
CA LEU A 120 5.36 2.85 -3.14
C LEU A 120 4.46 3.76 -3.98
N LEU A 121 3.55 3.19 -4.76
CA LEU A 121 2.60 3.95 -5.59
C LEU A 121 1.69 4.83 -4.73
N SER A 122 1.14 4.30 -3.64
CA SER A 122 0.32 5.07 -2.70
C SER A 122 1.10 6.21 -2.06
N SER A 123 2.34 5.97 -1.61
CA SER A 123 3.22 7.00 -1.04
C SER A 123 3.64 8.06 -2.05
N CYS A 124 3.68 7.73 -3.35
CA CYS A 124 3.92 8.68 -4.44
C CYS A 124 2.66 9.45 -4.89
N GLY A 125 1.52 9.24 -4.22
CA GLY A 125 0.29 10.00 -4.43
C GLY A 125 -0.77 9.30 -5.29
N ALA A 126 -0.70 7.98 -5.45
CA ALA A 126 -1.83 7.20 -5.94
C ALA A 126 -2.96 7.20 -4.90
N ALA A 127 -4.12 7.74 -5.26
CA ALA A 127 -5.31 7.83 -4.43
C ALA A 127 -5.98 6.47 -4.23
N LEU A 128 -6.05 5.68 -5.30
CA LEU A 128 -6.78 4.43 -5.31
C LEU A 128 -6.08 3.41 -6.21
N LEU A 129 -5.91 2.21 -5.70
CA LEU A 129 -5.38 1.06 -6.43
C LEU A 129 -6.53 0.08 -6.68
N LEU A 130 -6.93 -0.05 -7.93
CA LEU A 130 -8.03 -0.91 -8.36
C LEU A 130 -7.50 -2.20 -9.01
N PRO A 131 -8.15 -3.36 -8.82
CA PRO A 131 -7.81 -4.54 -9.58
C PRO A 131 -7.94 -4.28 -11.08
N GLN A 132 -6.97 -4.74 -11.88
CA GLN A 132 -7.05 -4.62 -13.33
C GLN A 132 -8.33 -5.26 -13.90
N ALA A 133 -8.82 -6.34 -13.30
CA ALA A 133 -10.04 -7.02 -13.71
C ALA A 133 -11.34 -6.22 -13.44
N LEU A 134 -11.27 -5.07 -12.76
CA LEU A 134 -12.44 -4.27 -12.46
C LEU A 134 -12.99 -3.62 -13.76
N PRO A 135 -14.26 -3.84 -14.13
CA PRO A 135 -14.85 -3.28 -15.35
C PRO A 135 -14.94 -1.76 -15.33
N LEU A 136 -14.77 -1.12 -16.50
CA LEU A 136 -14.85 0.34 -16.65
C LEU A 136 -16.15 0.96 -16.10
N PRO A 137 -17.35 0.38 -16.29
CA PRO A 137 -18.58 0.94 -15.71
C PRO A 137 -18.53 1.06 -14.18
N GLN A 138 -17.97 0.06 -13.49
CA GLN A 138 -17.81 0.09 -12.04
C GLN A 138 -16.78 1.15 -11.61
N ILE A 139 -15.74 1.37 -12.41
CA ILE A 139 -14.77 2.46 -12.18
C ILE A 139 -15.46 3.82 -12.34
N CYS A 140 -16.33 3.98 -13.34
CA CYS A 140 -17.11 5.20 -13.53
C CYS A 140 -18.03 5.50 -12.35
N GLU A 141 -18.70 4.48 -11.80
CA GLU A 141 -19.51 4.62 -10.58
C GLU A 141 -18.66 5.06 -9.37
N LEU A 142 -17.50 4.42 -9.17
CA LEU A 142 -16.56 4.79 -8.10
C LEU A 142 -16.08 6.24 -8.26
N LEU A 143 -15.73 6.64 -9.48
CA LEU A 143 -15.33 8.00 -9.80
C LEU A 143 -16.45 9.00 -9.50
N ALA A 144 -17.68 8.72 -9.92
CA ALA A 144 -18.84 9.59 -9.69
C ALA A 144 -19.07 9.86 -8.19
N VAL A 145 -19.03 8.80 -7.36
CA VAL A 145 -19.20 8.93 -5.90
C VAL A 145 -18.10 9.76 -5.26
N THR A 146 -16.87 9.59 -5.74
CA THR A 146 -15.69 10.19 -5.13
C THR A 146 -15.32 11.57 -5.70
N THR A 147 -16.11 12.08 -6.64
CA THR A 147 -15.94 13.41 -7.26
C THR A 147 -16.44 14.55 -6.37
N ALA A 148 -17.25 14.25 -5.34
CA ALA A 148 -17.72 15.23 -4.36
C ALA A 148 -16.66 15.65 -3.33
N GLN A 149 -15.50 14.97 -3.27
CA GLN A 149 -14.44 15.24 -2.31
C GLN A 149 -13.29 16.00 -2.97
N THR A 150 -12.91 17.14 -2.42
CA THR A 150 -11.69 17.84 -2.83
C THR A 150 -10.49 16.98 -2.46
N TRP A 151 -9.83 16.40 -3.46
CA TRP A 151 -8.65 15.57 -3.27
C TRP A 151 -7.41 16.45 -3.11
N GLN A 152 -6.78 16.35 -1.94
CA GLN A 152 -5.49 16.98 -1.68
C GLN A 152 -4.67 16.06 -0.78
N ILE A 153 -3.62 15.46 -1.35
CA ILE A 153 -2.66 14.67 -0.58
C ILE A 153 -1.56 15.62 -0.10
N HIS A 154 -1.18 15.50 1.17
CA HIS A 154 0.08 16.05 1.63
C HIS A 154 1.20 15.15 1.11
N LEU A 155 1.90 15.61 0.07
CA LEU A 155 3.12 14.94 -0.37
C LEU A 155 4.24 15.27 0.62
N PRO A 156 5.05 14.28 1.01
CA PRO A 156 6.23 14.57 1.79
C PRO A 156 7.16 15.48 0.98
N ASP A 157 7.79 16.45 1.64
CA ASP A 157 8.75 17.38 1.00
C ASP A 157 10.09 16.71 0.60
N GLU A 158 10.20 15.40 0.81
CA GLU A 158 11.39 14.61 0.48
C GLU A 158 11.46 14.25 -1.01
N ASP A 159 12.66 13.97 -1.50
CA ASP A 159 12.84 13.52 -2.87
C ASP A 159 12.45 12.05 -3.06
N PHE A 160 12.16 11.66 -4.31
CA PHE A 160 11.75 10.30 -4.63
C PHE A 160 12.81 9.25 -4.21
N ALA A 161 14.10 9.57 -4.31
CA ALA A 161 15.17 8.66 -3.94
C ALA A 161 15.16 8.35 -2.43
N THR A 162 14.98 9.37 -1.57
CA THR A 162 14.86 9.18 -0.13
C THR A 162 13.59 8.42 0.23
N LEU A 163 12.46 8.76 -0.39
CA LEU A 163 11.19 8.04 -0.22
C LEU A 163 11.34 6.56 -0.59
N LEU A 164 11.93 6.26 -1.76
CA LEU A 164 12.14 4.90 -2.23
C LEU A 164 13.05 4.11 -1.29
N HIS A 165 14.15 4.72 -0.84
CA HIS A 165 15.07 4.10 0.10
C HIS A 165 14.40 3.77 1.43
N ARG A 166 13.57 4.68 1.97
CA ARG A 166 12.80 4.47 3.21
C ARG A 166 11.80 3.33 3.10
N LEU A 167 11.11 3.22 1.97
CA LEU A 167 10.07 2.20 1.77
C LEU A 167 10.65 0.81 1.48
N ARG A 168 11.90 0.73 1.00
CA ARG A 168 12.51 -0.56 0.64
C ARG A 168 12.69 -1.44 1.87
N PRO A 169 12.26 -2.71 1.80
CA PRO A 169 12.49 -3.66 2.88
C PRO A 169 14.00 -3.89 3.05
N PRO A 170 14.48 -4.08 4.29
CA PRO A 170 15.87 -4.40 4.50
C PRO A 170 16.18 -5.80 3.92
N PRO A 171 17.42 -6.05 3.45
CA PRO A 171 17.79 -7.25 2.69
C PRO A 171 17.92 -8.52 3.57
N TYR A 172 17.20 -8.57 4.69
CA TYR A 172 17.15 -9.72 5.59
C TYR A 172 15.84 -10.46 5.39
N CYS A 173 15.92 -11.78 5.33
CA CYS A 173 14.76 -12.67 5.24
C CYS A 173 15.09 -13.95 5.98
N GLY A 174 14.12 -14.48 6.73
CA GLY A 174 14.28 -15.80 7.32
C GLY A 174 14.99 -15.82 8.66
N ARG A 175 15.58 -16.97 8.95
CA ARG A 175 16.32 -17.21 10.17
C ARG A 175 17.72 -16.64 10.02
N VAL A 176 18.13 -15.85 10.98
CA VAL A 176 19.46 -15.23 11.01
C VAL A 176 20.14 -15.52 12.35
N GLU A 177 21.46 -15.47 12.36
CA GLU A 177 22.25 -15.57 13.58
C GLU A 177 21.91 -14.45 14.57
N PRO A 178 21.90 -14.68 15.89
CA PRO A 178 21.52 -13.67 16.88
C PRO A 178 22.34 -12.38 16.79
N ASN A 179 23.66 -12.48 16.57
CA ASN A 179 24.52 -11.32 16.37
C ASN A 179 24.12 -10.50 15.13
N VAL A 180 23.77 -11.17 14.03
CA VAL A 180 23.32 -10.54 12.78
C VAL A 180 21.98 -9.87 12.97
N PHE A 181 21.05 -10.53 13.67
CA PHE A 181 19.75 -9.96 14.01
C PHE A 181 19.91 -8.63 14.75
N ARG A 182 20.68 -8.62 15.85
CA ARG A 182 20.87 -7.42 16.65
C ARG A 182 21.55 -6.30 15.87
N ALA A 183 22.57 -6.62 15.06
CA ALA A 183 23.24 -5.61 14.22
C ALA A 183 22.27 -5.01 13.18
N ALA A 184 21.47 -5.84 12.53
CA ALA A 184 20.45 -5.41 11.58
C ALA A 184 19.40 -4.51 12.24
N VAL A 185 18.86 -4.92 13.39
CA VAL A 185 17.87 -4.13 14.13
C VAL A 185 18.47 -2.81 14.62
N ALA A 186 19.72 -2.81 15.11
CA ALA A 186 20.40 -1.58 15.52
C ALA A 186 20.55 -0.59 14.34
N GLN A 187 20.94 -1.10 13.17
CA GLN A 187 21.03 -0.27 11.96
C GLN A 187 19.66 0.30 11.57
N ILE A 188 18.60 -0.51 11.63
CA ILE A 188 17.25 -0.06 11.26
C ILE A 188 16.72 0.98 12.26
N PHE A 189 16.90 0.75 13.57
CA PHE A 189 16.50 1.69 14.62
C PHE A 189 17.30 3.00 14.57
N SER A 190 18.55 2.97 14.08
CA SER A 190 19.36 4.18 13.91
C SER A 190 18.96 5.04 12.72
N ARG A 191 18.22 4.47 11.75
CA ARG A 191 17.63 5.24 10.65
C ARG A 191 16.43 5.98 11.25
N ALA A 192 16.49 7.31 11.27
CA ALA A 192 15.39 8.17 11.72
C ALA A 192 14.10 8.01 10.88
N ASP A 193 14.17 7.22 9.83
CA ASP A 193 13.10 6.99 8.89
C ASP A 193 12.06 6.03 9.50
N ALA A 194 10.95 6.62 9.94
CA ALA A 194 9.81 5.98 10.58
C ALA A 194 9.00 5.05 9.64
N ALA A 195 9.66 4.17 8.87
CA ALA A 195 8.95 3.04 8.33
C ALA A 195 8.39 2.23 9.52
N ALA A 196 7.06 2.09 9.59
CA ALA A 196 6.40 1.34 10.65
C ALA A 196 7.02 -0.05 10.74
N HIS A 197 7.67 -0.35 11.85
CA HIS A 197 8.28 -1.66 12.08
C HIS A 197 7.88 -2.15 13.46
N THR A 198 7.75 -3.47 13.56
CA THR A 198 7.45 -4.14 14.82
C THR A 198 8.56 -5.11 15.12
N CYS A 199 9.21 -4.93 16.26
CA CYS A 199 10.14 -5.91 16.81
C CYS A 199 9.45 -6.61 17.98
N LEU A 200 9.53 -7.94 18.03
CA LEU A 200 8.83 -8.77 19.02
C LEU A 200 9.81 -9.70 19.74
N ARG A 201 9.59 -9.87 21.04
CA ARG A 201 10.13 -10.97 21.85
C ARG A 201 9.03 -11.99 22.08
N LEU A 202 9.25 -13.21 21.65
CA LEU A 202 8.34 -14.34 21.78
C LEU A 202 8.95 -15.36 22.74
N ARG A 203 8.26 -15.66 23.83
CA ARG A 203 8.71 -16.65 24.81
C ARG A 203 8.11 -18.02 24.50
N PRO A 204 8.93 -19.05 24.19
CA PRO A 204 8.46 -20.41 23.96
C PRO A 204 7.64 -20.96 25.13
N ARG A 205 6.66 -21.81 24.81
CA ARG A 205 5.80 -22.47 25.80
C ARG A 205 6.40 -23.81 26.26
N GLY A 206 6.39 -24.04 27.57
CA GLY A 206 6.71 -25.34 28.17
C GLY A 206 8.13 -25.80 27.88
N VAL A 207 8.26 -27.01 27.32
CA VAL A 207 9.54 -27.66 27.00
C VAL A 207 10.06 -27.27 25.60
N LEU A 208 9.32 -26.45 24.85
CA LEU A 208 9.76 -26.00 23.53
C LEU A 208 10.96 -25.06 23.68
N THR A 209 12.03 -25.35 22.95
CA THR A 209 13.16 -24.43 22.83
C THR A 209 12.84 -23.33 21.81
N ALA A 210 13.48 -22.17 21.93
CA ALA A 210 13.38 -21.09 20.94
C ALA A 210 13.70 -21.56 19.50
N GLU A 211 14.69 -22.43 19.33
CA GLU A 211 15.04 -22.98 18.01
C GLU A 211 13.90 -23.78 17.39
N HIS A 212 13.31 -24.73 18.13
CA HIS A 212 12.14 -25.51 17.69
C HIS A 212 10.96 -24.61 17.29
N CYS A 213 10.61 -23.60 18.09
CA CYS A 213 9.56 -22.64 17.74
C CYS A 213 9.89 -21.91 16.43
N LEU A 214 11.15 -21.49 16.26
CA LEU A 214 11.61 -20.81 15.05
C LEU A 214 11.55 -21.72 13.80
N GLN A 215 11.71 -23.04 13.94
CA GLN A 215 11.52 -24.00 12.83
C GLN A 215 10.05 -24.07 12.35
N GLN A 216 9.09 -23.75 13.23
CA GLN A 216 7.65 -23.75 12.91
C GLN A 216 7.18 -22.45 12.24
N MET A 217 8.08 -21.49 12.01
CA MET A 217 7.78 -20.23 11.36
C MET A 217 8.14 -20.25 9.86
N ARG A 218 7.37 -19.53 9.06
CA ARG A 218 7.55 -19.37 7.60
C ARG A 218 7.97 -17.94 7.31
N PHE A 219 9.00 -17.80 6.49
CA PHE A 219 9.57 -16.51 6.11
C PHE A 219 9.57 -16.41 4.59
N GLU A 220 8.63 -15.65 4.05
CA GLU A 220 8.37 -15.62 2.60
C GLU A 220 8.73 -14.29 1.95
N ARG A 221 9.10 -13.27 2.74
CA ARG A 221 9.43 -11.93 2.24
C ARG A 221 10.63 -11.30 2.95
N GLN A 222 11.36 -10.48 2.21
CA GLN A 222 12.36 -9.58 2.77
C GLN A 222 11.73 -8.61 3.78
N GLY A 223 12.54 -8.21 4.75
CA GLY A 223 12.08 -7.42 5.89
C GLY A 223 11.39 -8.21 6.99
N VAL A 224 11.28 -9.54 6.85
CA VAL A 224 10.77 -10.43 7.90
C VAL A 224 11.83 -11.45 8.23
N PHE A 225 12.43 -11.30 9.41
CA PHE A 225 13.52 -12.16 9.85
C PHE A 225 13.50 -12.33 11.37
N ALA A 226 14.08 -13.43 11.84
CA ALA A 226 14.06 -13.78 13.24
C ALA A 226 15.32 -14.55 13.66
N CYS A 227 15.62 -14.52 14.95
CA CYS A 227 16.67 -15.33 15.56
C CYS A 227 16.16 -15.99 16.84
N ALA A 228 16.73 -17.14 17.18
CA ALA A 228 16.52 -17.77 18.48
C ALA A 228 17.69 -17.45 19.40
N THR A 229 17.40 -17.09 20.64
CA THR A 229 18.40 -17.01 21.71
C THR A 229 18.26 -18.24 22.61
N THR A 230 19.02 -18.30 23.72
CA THR A 230 18.92 -19.41 24.68
C THR A 230 17.52 -19.59 25.28
N ARG A 231 16.71 -18.52 25.35
CA ARG A 231 15.37 -18.56 25.95
C ARG A 231 14.26 -18.13 25.02
N ASP A 232 14.46 -17.07 24.24
CA ASP A 232 13.38 -16.41 23.50
C ASP A 232 13.66 -16.35 22.00
N VAL A 233 12.59 -16.29 21.20
CA VAL A 233 12.64 -15.96 19.78
C VAL A 233 12.45 -14.46 19.60
N TYR A 234 13.32 -13.82 18.82
CA TYR A 234 13.18 -12.43 18.44
C TYR A 234 12.78 -12.35 16.97
N LEU A 235 11.72 -11.61 16.69
CA LEU A 235 11.13 -11.47 15.36
C LEU A 235 11.09 -9.99 14.99
N PHE A 236 11.58 -9.67 13.79
CA PHE A 236 11.49 -8.35 13.20
C PHE A 236 10.53 -8.37 12.01
N LEU A 237 9.61 -7.42 11.98
CA LEU A 237 8.61 -7.22 10.94
C LEU A 237 8.75 -5.81 10.37
N PHE A 238 9.26 -5.71 9.15
CA PHE A 238 9.26 -4.47 8.39
C PHE A 238 7.86 -4.16 7.86
N ASP A 239 7.50 -2.88 7.88
CA ASP A 239 6.24 -2.35 7.34
C ASP A 239 4.99 -2.95 7.99
N ARG A 240 5.05 -3.13 9.31
CA ARG A 240 3.94 -3.61 10.12
C ARG A 240 3.79 -2.68 11.32
N THR A 241 2.56 -2.27 11.58
CA THR A 241 2.19 -1.60 12.82
C THR A 241 1.99 -2.62 13.93
N PRO A 242 2.14 -2.22 15.20
CA PRO A 242 1.93 -3.12 16.32
C PRO A 242 0.51 -3.70 16.38
N ASP A 243 -0.49 -2.96 15.93
CA ASP A 243 -1.89 -3.40 15.91
C ASP A 243 -2.13 -4.64 15.04
N LEU A 244 -1.27 -4.87 14.03
CA LEU A 244 -1.37 -6.01 13.12
C LEU A 244 -0.56 -7.23 13.57
N THR A 245 0.03 -7.19 14.76
CA THR A 245 0.94 -8.24 15.27
C THR A 245 0.27 -9.63 15.27
N THR A 246 -0.92 -9.77 15.83
CA THR A 246 -1.61 -11.06 15.95
C THR A 246 -1.92 -11.67 14.58
N ALA A 247 -2.41 -10.87 13.64
CA ALA A 247 -2.68 -11.30 12.28
C ALA A 247 -1.38 -11.73 11.56
N CYS A 248 -0.27 -11.01 11.79
CA CYS A 248 1.03 -11.39 11.24
C CYS A 248 1.50 -12.74 11.79
N LEU A 249 1.41 -12.97 13.10
CA LEU A 249 1.84 -14.22 13.72
C LEU A 249 1.06 -15.44 13.21
N LEU A 250 -0.24 -15.28 12.94
CA LEU A 250 -1.07 -16.32 12.34
C LEU A 250 -0.60 -16.72 10.93
N GLY A 251 -0.16 -15.76 10.12
CA GLY A 251 0.38 -16.04 8.78
C GLY A 251 1.80 -16.62 8.80
N LEU A 252 2.58 -16.32 9.83
CA LEU A 252 3.97 -16.77 9.95
C LEU A 252 4.08 -18.17 10.58
N CYS A 253 3.25 -18.50 11.56
CA CYS A 253 3.34 -19.77 12.28
C CYS A 253 2.56 -20.88 11.55
N ARG A 254 3.14 -22.08 11.46
CA ARG A 254 2.46 -23.27 10.92
C ARG A 254 1.36 -23.82 11.85
N LEU A 255 1.48 -23.51 13.14
CA LEU A 255 0.56 -23.87 14.20
C LEU A 255 0.01 -22.59 14.83
N PRO A 256 -1.12 -22.64 15.56
CA PRO A 256 -1.58 -21.50 16.34
C PRO A 256 -0.45 -20.97 17.22
N TRP A 257 -0.10 -19.69 17.06
CA TRP A 257 1.08 -19.13 17.73
C TRP A 257 0.99 -19.22 19.27
N GLN A 258 -0.23 -19.30 19.81
CA GLN A 258 -0.52 -19.47 21.23
C GLN A 258 -0.07 -20.84 21.78
N ASP A 259 0.01 -21.85 20.92
CA ASP A 259 0.52 -23.19 21.28
C ASP A 259 2.05 -23.19 21.33
N LEU A 260 2.68 -22.34 20.51
CA LEU A 260 4.14 -22.21 20.44
C LEU A 260 4.70 -21.28 21.52
N PHE A 261 3.98 -20.21 21.84
CA PHE A 261 4.47 -19.13 22.70
C PHE A 261 3.52 -18.85 23.87
N VAL A 262 4.11 -18.58 25.04
CA VAL A 262 3.38 -18.21 26.26
C VAL A 262 3.31 -16.68 26.44
N ASP A 263 4.24 -15.94 25.85
CA ASP A 263 4.33 -14.48 25.97
C ASP A 263 4.79 -13.90 24.63
N CYS A 264 4.23 -12.74 24.28
CA CYS A 264 4.57 -11.97 23.08
C CYS A 264 4.63 -10.51 23.48
N ARG A 265 5.83 -9.90 23.41
CA ARG A 265 6.05 -8.50 23.80
C ARG A 265 6.67 -7.72 22.68
N GLN A 266 6.18 -6.51 22.46
CA GLN A 266 6.81 -5.57 21.56
C GLN A 266 8.07 -4.96 22.18
N ILE A 267 9.08 -4.80 21.35
CA ILE A 267 10.32 -4.09 21.65
C ILE A 267 10.27 -2.77 20.89
N SER A 268 10.30 -1.67 21.64
CA SER A 268 10.24 -0.32 21.08
C SER A 268 11.59 0.37 21.04
N HIS A 269 12.58 -0.10 21.82
CA HIS A 269 13.89 0.52 21.89
C HIS A 269 15.03 -0.49 21.79
N LEU A 270 16.15 -0.09 21.20
CA LEU A 270 17.34 -0.93 21.06
C LEU A 270 17.93 -1.36 22.42
N GLN A 271 17.71 -0.56 23.48
CA GLN A 271 18.14 -0.88 24.84
C GLN A 271 17.52 -2.17 25.39
N ASP A 272 16.34 -2.55 24.89
CA ASP A 272 15.65 -3.79 25.27
C ASP A 272 16.25 -5.03 24.58
N LEU A 273 17.24 -4.82 23.70
CA LEU A 273 18.01 -5.85 22.98
C LEU A 273 19.49 -5.84 23.44
N PRO A 274 19.78 -6.15 24.72
CA PRO A 274 21.13 -6.04 25.24
C PRO A 274 22.10 -7.00 24.53
N PRO A 275 23.32 -6.55 24.17
CA PRO A 275 24.30 -7.32 23.40
C PRO A 275 24.55 -8.74 23.90
N ARG A 276 24.50 -8.94 25.22
CA ARG A 276 24.81 -10.21 25.87
C ARG A 276 23.85 -11.33 25.48
N LEU A 277 22.59 -11.02 25.18
CA LEU A 277 21.59 -12.01 24.77
C LEU A 277 21.82 -12.55 23.35
N PHE A 278 22.52 -11.78 22.52
CA PHE A 278 22.73 -12.07 21.12
C PHE A 278 24.15 -12.56 20.82
N ARG A 279 25.03 -12.61 21.83
CA ARG A 279 26.35 -13.23 21.69
C ARG A 279 26.18 -14.73 21.56
N ARG A 280 26.84 -15.31 20.55
CA ARG A 280 27.06 -16.75 20.48
C ARG A 280 27.75 -17.18 21.77
N PRO A 281 27.32 -18.27 22.43
CA PRO A 281 28.15 -18.88 23.47
C PRO A 281 29.52 -19.17 22.83
N SER A 282 30.58 -18.62 23.42
CA SER A 282 31.95 -18.82 22.95
C SER A 282 32.23 -20.32 22.92
N ALA A 283 32.79 -20.81 21.81
CA ALA A 283 33.17 -22.20 21.58
C ALA A 283 34.35 -22.65 22.46
N SER A 284 34.20 -22.53 23.77
CA SER A 284 35.03 -23.24 24.76
C SER A 284 34.38 -24.55 25.21
N ASP A 285 33.11 -24.80 24.85
CA ASP A 285 32.34 -25.96 25.34
C ASP A 285 31.60 -26.76 24.25
N ALA A 286 31.86 -26.53 22.96
CA ALA A 286 31.27 -27.36 21.90
C ALA A 286 32.19 -27.42 20.68
N ASP A 287 32.99 -28.48 20.67
CA ASP A 287 33.74 -28.93 19.54
C ASP A 287 32.80 -29.21 18.34
N SER A 288 33.28 -28.87 17.14
CA SER A 288 32.78 -29.35 15.84
C SER A 288 31.30 -29.06 15.44
N ALA A 289 31.05 -27.96 14.71
CA ALA A 289 30.11 -27.96 13.57
C ALA A 289 30.28 -26.73 12.65
N ALA A 290 30.75 -27.03 11.44
CA ALA A 290 30.73 -26.28 10.18
C ALA A 290 30.18 -24.84 10.16
N SER A 291 31.04 -23.93 9.67
CA SER A 291 30.64 -22.64 9.09
C SER A 291 29.71 -22.87 7.89
N VAL A 292 28.53 -22.25 7.92
CA VAL A 292 27.64 -22.10 6.75
C VAL A 292 27.61 -20.61 6.39
N PRO A 293 27.91 -20.24 5.13
CA PRO A 293 27.80 -18.85 4.68
C PRO A 293 26.33 -18.39 4.59
N PRO A 294 26.04 -17.07 4.58
CA PRO A 294 24.68 -16.58 4.44
C PRO A 294 24.15 -16.92 3.04
N HIS A 295 23.28 -17.92 2.94
CA HIS A 295 22.54 -18.20 1.70
C HIS A 295 21.27 -17.35 1.67
N CYS A 296 21.38 -16.17 1.08
CA CYS A 296 20.25 -15.52 0.42
C CYS A 296 20.47 -15.62 -1.10
N ALA A 297 20.04 -16.72 -1.70
CA ALA A 297 19.80 -16.81 -3.13
C ALA A 297 19.03 -18.10 -3.47
N LYS A 298 17.69 -18.00 -3.57
CA LYS A 298 16.98 -18.67 -4.66
C LYS A 298 15.98 -17.68 -5.26
N ALA A 299 16.27 -17.31 -6.50
CA ALA A 299 15.33 -16.68 -7.43
C ALA A 299 14.02 -17.49 -7.49
N PRO A 300 12.89 -16.88 -7.89
CA PRO A 300 11.66 -17.62 -8.12
C PRO A 300 11.92 -18.78 -9.08
N ARG A 301 11.58 -19.99 -8.63
CA ARG A 301 11.59 -21.18 -9.50
C ARG A 301 10.65 -20.89 -10.68
N GLN A 302 11.18 -20.85 -11.89
CA GLN A 302 10.37 -21.05 -13.09
C GLN A 302 9.61 -22.39 -12.91
N PRO A 303 8.31 -22.45 -13.25
CA PRO A 303 7.61 -23.72 -13.29
C PRO A 303 8.33 -24.65 -14.27
N PRO A 304 8.40 -25.96 -14.00
CA PRO A 304 9.00 -26.89 -14.95
C PRO A 304 8.25 -26.79 -16.27
N ASP A 305 9.03 -26.64 -17.34
CA ASP A 305 8.59 -26.69 -18.73
C ASP A 305 7.83 -28.00 -18.93
N ARG A 306 6.49 -27.94 -18.91
CA ARG A 306 5.66 -29.08 -19.25
C ARG A 306 5.78 -29.25 -20.76
N PRO A 307 6.26 -30.40 -21.26
CA PRO A 307 6.17 -30.67 -22.70
C PRO A 307 4.69 -30.59 -23.11
N PRO A 308 4.38 -30.07 -24.31
CA PRO A 308 3.00 -29.97 -24.76
C PRO A 308 2.37 -31.35 -24.77
N LEU A 309 1.22 -31.48 -24.10
CA LEU A 309 0.38 -32.66 -24.17
C LEU A 309 0.08 -32.94 -25.64
N ARG A 310 0.63 -34.05 -26.16
CA ARG A 310 0.26 -34.55 -27.48
C ARG A 310 -1.25 -34.77 -27.49
N PRO A 311 -1.99 -34.29 -28.50
CA PRO A 311 -3.40 -34.61 -28.64
C PRO A 311 -3.54 -36.12 -28.81
N LEU A 312 -4.36 -36.73 -27.95
CA LEU A 312 -4.84 -38.10 -28.14
C LEU A 312 -5.59 -38.14 -29.46
N ARG A 313 -4.98 -38.72 -30.49
CA ARG A 313 -5.67 -39.12 -31.71
C ARG A 313 -6.66 -40.22 -31.31
N TYR A 314 -7.93 -39.88 -31.24
CA TYR A 314 -8.99 -40.87 -31.33
C TYR A 314 -8.92 -41.47 -32.73
N ASN A 315 -8.39 -42.68 -32.83
CA ASN A 315 -8.52 -43.50 -34.02
C ASN A 315 -9.99 -43.91 -34.15
N HIS A 316 -10.74 -43.16 -34.95
CA HIS A 316 -11.92 -43.70 -35.60
C HIS A 316 -11.45 -44.53 -36.79
N THR A 317 -11.75 -45.83 -36.76
CA THR A 317 -11.80 -46.68 -37.95
C THR A 317 -12.52 -47.97 -37.60
N PRO A 318 -13.21 -48.59 -38.57
CA PRO A 318 -14.19 -48.03 -39.49
C PRO A 318 -15.63 -48.39 -39.11
#